data_AF-A0A9N9JKM0-F1
#
_entry.id   AF-A0A9N9JKM0-F1
#
_cell.length_a   1.000
_cell.length_b   1.000
_cell.length_c   1.000
_cell.angle_alpha   90.00
_cell.angle_beta   90.00
_cell.angle_gamma   90.00
#
_symmetry.space_group_name_H-M   'P 1'
#
loop_
_entity.id
_entity.type
_entity.pdbx_description
1 polymer ?
#
loop_
_entity_poly.entity_id
_entity_poly.type
_entity_poly.pdbx_seq_one_letter_code
_entity_poly.pdbx_strand_id
1 'polypeptide(L)'
;MPKTQSPVTKKPNTDPYNKKAKREIFTNKKIESYITKKGYQLNQELLEFALLNCFPNVEERLKIVDILKKIQYDQLTQITLIKEKMPKSRQHVKFEEVNNWLDKVYKGVNTGVTMSLKYLNELEDKINEEEEALEEVEEVEE
;
A
#
# COMPACT_ATOMS: atom_id res chain seq x y z
N MET A 1 -55.66 32.14 35.31
CA MET A 1 -54.47 32.44 34.49
C MET A 1 -54.05 31.16 33.76
N PRO A 2 -54.01 31.15 32.42
CA PRO A 2 -53.60 29.98 31.64
C PRO A 2 -52.07 29.87 31.59
N LYS A 3 -51.54 28.66 31.73
CA LYS A 3 -50.11 28.35 31.55
C LYS A 3 -49.80 28.31 30.06
N THR A 4 -49.02 29.28 29.58
CA THR A 4 -48.39 29.29 28.26
C THR A 4 -47.44 28.10 28.10
N GLN A 5 -47.73 27.20 27.16
CA GLN A 5 -46.78 26.18 26.70
C GLN A 5 -45.84 26.81 25.67
N SER A 6 -44.54 26.78 25.95
CA SER A 6 -43.50 27.18 25.01
C SER A 6 -43.43 26.22 23.81
N PRO A 7 -43.14 26.70 22.59
CA PRO A 7 -43.05 25.84 21.41
C PRO A 7 -41.78 24.97 21.50
N VAL A 8 -41.98 23.66 21.37
CA VAL A 8 -40.89 22.68 21.25
C VAL A 8 -40.20 22.88 19.90
N THR A 9 -39.06 23.56 19.88
CA THR A 9 -38.15 23.58 18.73
C THR A 9 -37.62 22.17 18.50
N LYS A 10 -38.09 21.50 17.43
CA LYS A 10 -37.49 20.28 16.90
C LYS A 10 -36.04 20.60 16.51
N LYS A 11 -35.07 20.04 17.25
CA LYS A 11 -33.68 19.98 16.78
C LYS A 11 -33.65 19.22 15.44
N PRO A 12 -32.87 19.66 14.44
CA PRO A 12 -32.67 18.84 13.26
C PRO A 12 -32.03 17.53 13.69
N ASN A 13 -32.68 16.44 13.29
CA ASN A 13 -32.21 15.07 13.48
C ASN A 13 -30.95 14.89 12.64
N THR A 14 -29.78 15.19 13.20
CA THR A 14 -28.50 14.80 12.61
C THR A 14 -28.33 13.31 12.85
N ASP A 15 -28.98 12.53 12.00
CA ASP A 15 -28.79 11.10 11.93
C ASP A 15 -27.30 10.83 11.59
N PRO A 16 -26.51 10.21 12.50
CA PRO A 16 -25.10 9.93 12.25
C PRO A 16 -24.90 8.84 11.18
N TYR A 17 -25.97 8.25 10.67
CA TYR A 17 -25.96 7.22 9.62
C TYR A 17 -26.15 7.78 8.21
N ASN A 18 -25.76 9.04 7.96
CA ASN A 18 -25.50 9.48 6.60
C ASN A 18 -24.25 8.73 6.08
N LYS A 19 -24.45 7.47 5.67
CA LYS A 19 -23.49 6.65 4.96
C LYS A 19 -23.05 7.47 3.76
N LYS A 20 -21.88 8.10 3.87
CA LYS A 20 -21.17 8.65 2.72
C LYS A 20 -21.25 7.58 1.64
N ALA A 21 -21.91 7.89 0.53
CA ALA A 21 -21.90 7.01 -0.63
C ALA A 21 -20.43 6.66 -0.85
N LYS A 22 -20.11 5.35 -0.79
CA LYS A 22 -18.78 4.89 -1.15
C LYS A 22 -18.58 5.41 -2.57
N ARG A 23 -17.70 6.39 -2.75
CA ARG A 23 -17.28 6.77 -4.09
C ARG A 23 -16.78 5.48 -4.71
N GLU A 24 -17.43 5.03 -5.77
CA GLU A 24 -16.89 3.94 -6.59
C GLU A 24 -15.61 4.51 -7.23
N ILE A 25 -14.48 4.15 -6.65
CA ILE A 25 -13.16 4.59 -7.13
C ILE A 25 -12.79 3.81 -8.40
N PHE A 26 -13.39 2.62 -8.60
CA PHE A 26 -13.06 1.72 -9.71
C PHE A 26 -14.34 1.19 -10.36
N THR A 27 -14.43 1.30 -11.68
CA THR A 27 -15.54 0.77 -12.50
C THR A 27 -15.41 -0.72 -12.82
N ASN A 28 -14.25 -1.33 -12.51
CA ASN A 28 -13.98 -2.73 -12.80
C ASN A 28 -14.50 -3.65 -11.66
N LYS A 29 -15.55 -4.42 -11.95
CA LYS A 29 -16.18 -5.36 -11.01
C LYS A 29 -15.21 -6.40 -10.43
N LYS A 30 -14.15 -6.78 -11.17
CA LYS A 30 -13.11 -7.67 -10.62
C LYS A 30 -12.36 -6.97 -9.49
N ILE A 31 -11.92 -5.73 -9.68
CA ILE A 31 -11.20 -4.94 -8.66
C ILE A 31 -12.07 -4.74 -7.42
N GLU A 32 -13.35 -4.42 -7.59
CA GLU A 32 -14.27 -4.26 -6.45
C GLU A 32 -14.46 -5.58 -5.66
N SER A 33 -14.61 -6.71 -6.37
CA SER A 33 -14.64 -8.04 -5.75
C SER A 33 -13.33 -8.37 -5.06
N TYR A 34 -12.21 -7.91 -5.63
CA TYR A 34 -10.91 -8.09 -5.05
C TYR A 34 -10.76 -7.28 -3.81
N ILE A 35 -11.25 -6.02 -3.71
CA ILE A 35 -11.25 -4.98 -2.62
C ILE A 35 -12.27 -5.20 -1.48
N THR A 36 -13.24 -6.08 -1.67
CA THR A 36 -14.24 -6.43 -0.63
C THR A 36 -13.95 -7.71 0.20
N LYS A 37 -13.02 -8.57 -0.22
CA LYS A 37 -12.50 -9.71 0.56
C LYS A 37 -11.61 -9.26 1.73
N LYS A 38 -12.05 -9.46 2.97
CA LYS A 38 -11.24 -9.19 4.18
C LYS A 38 -9.89 -9.96 4.12
N GLY A 39 -8.79 -9.22 4.00
CA GLY A 39 -7.44 -9.78 4.00
C GLY A 39 -6.53 -9.31 2.86
N TYR A 40 -6.56 -8.01 2.51
CA TYR A 40 -5.70 -7.43 1.47
C TYR A 40 -4.22 -7.61 1.78
N GLN A 41 -3.64 -8.67 1.24
CA GLN A 41 -2.33 -8.59 0.66
C GLN A 41 -2.55 -8.24 -0.81
N LEU A 42 -1.84 -7.23 -1.33
CA LEU A 42 -1.70 -7.06 -2.76
C LEU A 42 -1.09 -8.36 -3.28
N ASN A 43 -1.91 -9.27 -3.81
CA ASN A 43 -1.37 -10.38 -4.56
C ASN A 43 -0.73 -9.79 -5.83
N GLN A 44 0.39 -10.38 -6.23
CA GLN A 44 1.23 -9.93 -7.34
C GLN A 44 0.40 -9.63 -8.61
N GLU A 45 -0.53 -10.51 -8.95
CA GLU A 45 -1.43 -10.34 -10.10
C GLU A 45 -2.29 -9.06 -10.05
N LEU A 46 -2.74 -8.63 -8.87
CA LEU A 46 -3.57 -7.43 -8.73
C LEU A 46 -2.74 -6.16 -8.88
N LEU A 47 -1.49 -6.17 -8.41
CA LEU A 47 -0.58 -5.04 -8.59
C LEU A 47 -0.17 -4.89 -10.06
N GLU A 48 0.18 -5.99 -10.72
CA GLU A 48 0.46 -6.04 -12.17
C GLU A 48 -0.76 -5.57 -12.98
N PHE A 49 -1.96 -6.10 -12.68
CA PHE A 49 -3.19 -5.66 -13.32
C PHE A 49 -3.50 -4.18 -13.08
N ALA A 50 -3.35 -3.70 -11.85
CA ALA A 50 -3.59 -2.30 -11.51
C ALA A 50 -2.61 -1.37 -12.23
N LEU A 51 -1.35 -1.76 -12.35
CA LEU A 51 -0.35 -1.00 -13.09
C LEU A 51 -0.69 -0.90 -14.57
N LEU A 52 -0.99 -2.02 -15.22
CA LEU A 52 -1.36 -2.06 -16.65
C LEU A 52 -2.63 -1.24 -16.95
N ASN A 53 -3.63 -1.26 -16.06
CA ASN A 53 -4.87 -0.53 -16.28
C ASN A 53 -4.77 0.97 -15.94
N CYS A 54 -3.99 1.33 -14.93
CA CYS A 54 -3.86 2.72 -14.49
C CYS A 54 -2.81 3.49 -15.30
N PHE A 55 -1.79 2.79 -15.82
CA PHE A 55 -0.65 3.38 -16.54
C PHE A 55 -0.40 2.57 -17.82
N PRO A 56 -1.08 2.91 -18.94
CA PRO A 56 -0.90 2.21 -20.21
C PRO A 56 0.46 2.48 -20.86
N ASN A 57 1.15 3.55 -20.46
CA ASN A 57 2.50 3.86 -20.92
C ASN A 57 3.57 3.08 -20.13
N VAL A 58 4.51 2.46 -20.84
CA VAL A 58 5.62 1.64 -20.30
C VAL A 58 6.52 2.46 -19.37
N GLU A 59 6.98 3.64 -19.81
CA GLU A 59 7.86 4.54 -19.04
C GLU A 59 7.20 4.99 -17.72
N GLU A 60 5.89 5.27 -17.73
CA GLU A 60 5.13 5.59 -16.53
C GLU A 60 5.05 4.40 -15.56
N ARG A 61 4.87 3.17 -16.07
CA ARG A 61 4.89 1.96 -15.24
C ARG A 61 6.24 1.77 -14.56
N LEU A 62 7.35 1.93 -15.29
CA LEU A 62 8.70 1.84 -14.73
C LEU A 62 8.94 2.88 -13.63
N LYS A 63 8.54 4.14 -13.84
CA LYS A 63 8.63 5.20 -12.81
C LYS A 63 7.88 4.84 -11.54
N ILE A 64 6.70 4.23 -11.65
CA ILE A 64 5.93 3.79 -10.47
C ILE A 64 6.64 2.64 -9.76
N VAL A 65 7.17 1.66 -10.50
CA VAL A 65 7.95 0.55 -9.93
C VAL A 65 9.15 1.09 -9.16
N ASP A 66 9.89 2.06 -9.70
CA ASP A 66 11.00 2.74 -9.02
C ASP A 66 10.59 3.41 -7.71
N ILE A 67 9.46 4.14 -7.71
CA ILE A 67 8.93 4.76 -6.50
C ILE A 67 8.60 3.71 -5.45
N LEU A 68 7.98 2.60 -5.85
CA LEU A 68 7.65 1.51 -4.94
C LEU A 68 8.91 0.86 -4.36
N LYS A 69 9.94 0.61 -5.18
CA LYS A 69 11.24 0.11 -4.72
C LYS A 69 11.89 1.07 -3.72
N LYS A 70 11.87 2.37 -4.00
CA LYS A 70 12.40 3.40 -3.10
C LYS A 70 11.72 3.37 -1.72
N ILE A 71 10.39 3.24 -1.68
CA ILE A 71 9.64 3.11 -0.42
C ILE A 71 10.13 1.89 0.37
N GLN A 72 10.37 0.75 -0.29
CA GLN A 72 10.89 -0.45 0.35
C GLN A 72 12.31 -0.25 0.91
N TYR A 73 13.20 0.40 0.15
CA TYR A 73 14.55 0.72 0.63
C TYR A 73 14.54 1.68 1.81
N ASP A 74 13.70 2.71 1.78
CA ASP A 74 13.56 3.67 2.88
C ASP A 74 13.11 2.97 4.18
N GLN A 75 12.24 1.96 4.08
CA GLN A 75 11.84 1.14 5.24
C GLN A 75 13.04 0.38 5.84
N LEU A 76 13.89 -0.23 5.00
CA LEU A 76 15.10 -0.92 5.48
C LEU A 76 16.08 0.06 6.14
N THR A 77 16.25 1.25 5.56
CA THR A 77 17.10 2.30 6.13
C THR A 77 16.60 2.73 7.50
N GLN A 78 15.29 2.93 7.67
CA GLN A 78 14.71 3.29 8.98
C GLN A 78 14.93 2.19 10.02
N ILE A 79 14.71 0.92 9.67
CA ILE A 79 14.96 -0.22 10.58
C ILE A 79 16.42 -0.27 11.00
N THR A 80 17.33 -0.08 10.04
CA THR A 80 18.78 -0.08 10.28
C THR A 80 19.16 1.04 11.25
N LEU A 81 18.67 2.26 11.01
CA LEU A 81 18.91 3.40 11.90
C LEU A 81 18.39 3.18 13.32
N ILE A 82 17.23 2.54 13.47
CA ILE A 82 16.69 2.23 14.81
C ILE A 82 17.58 1.20 15.52
N LYS A 83 18.01 0.15 14.81
CA LYS A 83 18.93 -0.87 15.37
C LYS A 83 20.27 -0.28 15.78
N GLU A 84 20.80 0.66 15.02
CA GLU A 84 22.06 1.35 15.33
C GLU A 84 21.95 2.25 16.57
N LYS A 85 20.82 2.96 16.71
CA LYS A 85 20.57 3.86 17.85
C LYS A 85 20.19 3.14 19.13
N MET A 86 19.74 1.89 19.04
CA MET A 86 19.41 1.09 20.21
C MET A 86 20.68 0.72 20.99
N PRO A 87 20.65 0.80 22.34
CA PRO A 87 21.76 0.30 23.15
C PRO A 87 22.06 -1.16 22.81
N LYS A 88 23.34 -1.53 22.68
CA LYS A 88 23.73 -2.90 22.29
C LYS A 88 23.70 -3.89 23.44
N SER A 89 23.89 -3.42 24.67
CA SER A 89 23.77 -4.24 25.87
C SER A 89 23.32 -3.41 27.07
N ARG A 90 22.32 -3.91 27.77
CA ARG A 90 21.94 -3.49 29.12
C ARG A 90 21.49 -4.73 29.87
N GLN A 91 22.06 -4.97 31.05
CA GLN A 91 21.60 -6.03 31.95
C GLN A 91 20.36 -5.53 32.68
N HIS A 92 19.21 -5.56 32.00
CA HIS A 92 17.92 -5.24 32.59
C HIS A 92 16.83 -6.03 31.86
N VAL A 93 15.96 -6.72 32.60
CA VAL A 93 14.93 -7.63 32.04
C VAL A 93 14.04 -6.92 31.02
N LYS A 94 13.53 -5.72 31.32
CA LYS A 94 12.72 -4.94 30.37
C LYS A 94 13.45 -4.59 29.06
N PHE A 95 14.77 -4.47 29.09
CA PHE A 95 15.54 -4.19 27.87
C PHE A 95 15.63 -5.44 26.99
N GLU A 96 15.84 -6.62 27.59
CA GLU A 96 15.81 -7.89 26.87
C GLU A 96 14.43 -8.17 26.25
N GLU A 97 13.35 -7.88 26.98
CA GLU A 97 11.97 -8.00 26.47
C GLU A 97 11.73 -7.11 25.25
N VAL A 98 12.14 -5.84 25.32
CA VAL A 98 11.99 -4.88 24.21
C VAL A 98 12.82 -5.29 23.00
N ASN A 99 14.08 -5.73 23.20
CA ASN A 99 14.91 -6.21 22.10
C ASN A 99 14.32 -7.45 21.42
N ASN A 100 13.83 -8.41 22.21
CA ASN A 100 13.17 -9.61 21.65
C ASN A 100 11.89 -9.26 20.87
N TRP A 101 11.11 -8.29 21.34
CA TRP A 101 9.94 -7.80 20.61
C TRP A 101 10.33 -7.09 19.31
N LEU A 102 11.34 -6.21 19.34
CA LEU A 102 11.85 -5.51 18.16
C LEU A 102 12.38 -6.49 17.11
N ASP A 103 13.14 -7.50 17.51
CA ASP A 103 13.64 -8.52 16.58
C ASP A 103 12.51 -9.29 15.91
N LYS A 104 11.43 -9.62 16.64
CA LYS A 104 10.25 -10.26 16.05
C LYS A 104 9.55 -9.35 15.05
N VAL A 105 9.35 -8.07 15.39
CA VAL A 105 8.72 -7.08 14.51
C VAL A 105 9.55 -6.88 13.26
N TYR A 106 10.85 -6.59 13.40
CA TYR A 106 11.73 -6.33 12.26
C TYR A 106 11.99 -7.55 11.40
N LYS A 107 11.96 -8.76 11.95
CA LYS A 107 12.03 -9.98 11.13
C LYS A 107 10.87 -10.06 10.15
N GLY A 108 9.65 -9.80 10.61
CA GLY A 108 8.46 -9.78 9.76
C GLY A 108 8.53 -8.69 8.68
N VAL A 109 8.93 -7.48 9.07
CA VAL A 109 9.06 -6.37 8.11
C VAL A 109 10.15 -6.65 7.08
N ASN A 110 11.33 -7.13 7.49
CA ASN A 110 12.41 -7.49 6.58
C ASN A 110 11.97 -8.54 5.58
N THR A 111 11.28 -9.59 6.02
CA THR A 111 10.74 -10.62 5.12
C THR A 111 9.74 -10.01 4.13
N GLY A 112 8.82 -9.15 4.59
CA GLY A 112 7.85 -8.48 3.73
C GLY A 112 8.52 -7.59 2.68
N VAL A 113 9.52 -6.81 3.09
CA VAL A 113 10.29 -5.94 2.19
C VAL A 113 11.08 -6.75 1.16
N THR A 114 11.80 -7.80 1.58
CA THR A 114 12.54 -8.67 0.65
C THR A 114 11.63 -9.29 -0.40
N MET A 115 10.47 -9.81 0.02
CA MET A 115 9.50 -10.38 -0.92
C MET A 115 8.93 -9.34 -1.88
N SER A 116 8.65 -8.13 -1.38
CA SER A 116 8.14 -7.02 -2.19
C SER A 116 9.16 -6.56 -3.22
N LEU A 117 10.43 -6.40 -2.83
CA LEU A 117 11.51 -6.01 -3.73
C LEU A 117 11.76 -7.08 -4.80
N LYS A 118 11.78 -8.35 -4.43
CA LYS A 118 11.91 -9.45 -5.39
C LYS A 118 10.82 -9.37 -6.47
N TYR A 119 9.58 -9.18 -6.04
CA TYR A 119 8.46 -9.03 -6.96
C TYR A 119 8.57 -7.77 -7.84
N LEU A 120 8.94 -6.63 -7.28
CA LEU A 120 9.08 -5.39 -8.05
C LEU A 120 10.20 -5.48 -9.09
N ASN A 121 11.26 -6.25 -8.82
CA ASN A 121 12.30 -6.55 -9.81
C ASN A 121 11.75 -7.46 -10.92
N GLU A 122 11.06 -8.55 -10.57
CA GLU A 122 10.42 -9.42 -11.57
C GLU A 122 9.41 -8.67 -12.44
N LEU A 123 8.74 -7.66 -11.89
CA LEU A 123 7.80 -6.82 -12.62
C LEU A 123 8.50 -5.82 -13.53
N GLU A 124 9.60 -5.23 -13.08
CA GLU A 124 10.45 -4.37 -13.91
C GLU A 124 10.99 -5.14 -15.11
N ASP A 125 11.54 -6.34 -14.90
CA ASP A 125 12.06 -7.19 -15.97
C ASP A 125 11.00 -7.44 -17.05
N LYS A 126 9.77 -7.78 -16.65
CA LYS A 126 8.63 -7.97 -17.57
C LYS A 126 8.25 -6.70 -18.35
N ILE A 127 8.32 -5.53 -17.72
CA ILE A 127 7.97 -4.27 -18.37
C ILE A 127 9.06 -3.88 -19.37
N ASN A 128 10.33 -4.12 -19.05
CA ASN A 128 11.44 -3.91 -19.97
C ASN A 128 11.36 -4.86 -21.17
N GLU A 129 10.98 -6.12 -20.98
CA GLU A 129 10.73 -7.06 -22.09
C GLU A 129 9.61 -6.55 -23.03
N GLU A 130 8.58 -5.89 -22.48
CA GLU A 130 7.52 -5.26 -23.29
C GLU A 130 8.04 -4.04 -24.06
N GLU A 131 8.94 -3.25 -23.46
CA GLU A 131 9.58 -2.10 -24.12
C GLU A 131 10.43 -2.55 -25.31
N GLU A 132 11.33 -3.52 -25.10
CA GLU A 132 12.18 -4.10 -26.15
C GLU A 132 11.35 -4.67 -27.31
N ALA A 133 10.26 -5.37 -27.00
CA ALA A 133 9.36 -5.92 -28.03
C ALA A 133 8.63 -4.85 -28.86
N LEU A 134 8.38 -3.67 -28.28
CA LEU A 134 7.75 -2.55 -29.00
C LEU A 134 8.76 -1.85 -29.93
N GLU A 135 10.00 -1.70 -29.48
CA GLU A 135 11.09 -1.13 -30.30
C GLU A 135 11.39 -2.02 -31.52
N GLU A 136 11.45 -3.35 -31.35
CA GLU A 136 11.67 -4.27 -32.47
C GLU A 136 10.55 -4.24 -33.53
N VAL A 137 9.31 -3.94 -33.14
CA VAL A 137 8.19 -3.84 -34.10
C VAL A 137 8.25 -2.53 -34.88
N GLU A 138 8.67 -1.43 -34.25
CA GLU A 138 8.80 -0.13 -34.90
C GLU A 138 9.94 -0.14 -35.94
N GLU A 139 11.06 -0.81 -35.68
CA GLU A 139 12.19 -0.96 -36.63
C GLU A 139 11.86 -1.82 -37.87
N VAL A 140 10.83 -2.68 -37.82
CA VAL A 140 10.42 -3.53 -38.96
C VAL A 140 9.44 -2.82 -39.89
N GLU A 141 8.79 -1.74 -39.42
CA GLU A 141 7.81 -0.96 -40.19
C GLU A 141 8.41 0.27 -40.92
N GLU A 142 9.68 0.63 -40.66
CA GLU A 142 10.44 1.67 -41.39
C GLU A 142 11.19 1.14 -42.64
#